data_AF-A0A962HDG1-F1
#
_entry.id   AF-A0A962HDG1-F1
#
_cell.length_a   1.000
_cell.length_b   1.000
_cell.length_c   1.000
_cell.angle_alpha   90.00
_cell.angle_beta   90.00
_cell.angle_gamma   90.00
#
_symmetry.space_group_name_H-M   'P 1'
#
loop_
_entity.id
_entity.type
_entity.pdbx_description
1 polymer ?
#
loop_
_entity_poly.entity_id
_entity_poly.type
_entity_poly.pdbx_seq_one_letter_code
_entity_poly.pdbx_strand_id
1 'polypeptide(L)'
;IAGLPMQLMLKHVSTFKGLPHRCEYVGACAGIAFYNDSKGTNVGAAVAALQGLQPENGKVVLIAGGEGKGADFAPLADAVRAHARAVVLIGRDSAVIADAISGAVDVVFAVSMASAVDAALELAETGDVVLLSPACASFDMFRDFEDRGEQFTRLVSALEGFTNA
;
A
#
# COMPACT_ATOMS: atom_id res chain seq x y z
N ILE A 1 21.85 -8.06 -25.78
CA ILE A 1 22.30 -7.45 -24.48
C ILE A 1 22.88 -6.08 -24.80
N ALA A 2 22.47 -5.02 -24.11
CA ALA A 2 22.68 -3.61 -24.51
C ALA A 2 24.14 -3.07 -24.45
N GLY A 3 25.16 -3.93 -24.29
CA GLY A 3 26.58 -3.53 -24.38
C GLY A 3 27.11 -2.61 -23.28
N LEU A 4 26.43 -2.52 -22.13
CA LEU A 4 26.80 -1.61 -21.05
C LEU A 4 27.95 -2.15 -20.17
N PRO A 5 28.88 -1.31 -19.70
CA PRO A 5 29.96 -1.72 -18.80
C PRO A 5 29.44 -2.22 -17.45
N MET A 6 29.90 -3.40 -17.02
CA MET A 6 29.47 -4.04 -15.76
C MET A 6 29.65 -3.14 -14.53
N GLN A 7 30.78 -2.43 -14.42
CA GLN A 7 31.04 -1.52 -13.30
C GLN A 7 30.03 -0.36 -13.23
N LEU A 8 29.59 0.17 -14.38
CA LEU A 8 28.58 1.23 -14.40
C LEU A 8 27.19 0.69 -14.01
N MET A 9 26.86 -0.51 -14.48
CA MET A 9 25.61 -1.18 -14.08
C MET A 9 25.58 -1.45 -12.57
N LEU A 10 26.67 -2.00 -12.00
CA LEU A 10 26.78 -2.26 -10.56
C LEU A 10 26.71 -0.98 -9.73
N LYS A 11 27.40 0.09 -10.15
CA LYS A 11 27.37 1.40 -9.47
C LYS A 11 25.95 1.99 -9.46
N HIS A 12 25.21 1.86 -10.56
CA HIS A 12 23.86 2.41 -10.62
C HIS A 12 22.85 1.58 -9.83
N VAL A 13 22.93 0.25 -9.90
CA VAL A 13 22.08 -0.64 -9.10
C VAL A 13 22.33 -0.43 -7.60
N SER A 14 23.58 -0.20 -7.18
CA SER A 14 23.89 0.03 -5.75
C SER A 14 23.45 1.39 -5.22
N THR A 15 23.26 2.40 -6.08
CA THR A 15 22.78 3.74 -5.69
C THR A 15 21.30 3.97 -5.99
N PHE A 16 20.62 2.99 -6.59
CA PHE A 16 19.23 3.13 -7.00
C PHE A 16 18.32 3.13 -5.77
N LYS A 17 17.69 4.28 -5.48
CA LYS A 17 16.84 4.47 -4.30
C LYS A 17 15.43 3.92 -4.43
N GLY A 18 15.13 3.19 -5.51
CA GLY A 18 13.76 2.82 -5.89
C GLY A 18 13.09 3.90 -6.75
N LEU A 19 11.86 3.63 -7.18
CA LEU A 19 11.03 4.61 -7.87
C LEU A 19 10.04 5.19 -6.85
N PRO A 20 9.74 6.50 -6.90
CA PRO A 20 8.63 7.07 -6.13
C PRO A 20 7.36 6.24 -6.31
N HIS A 21 6.60 6.09 -5.22
CA HIS A 21 5.33 5.35 -5.18
C HIS A 21 5.43 3.85 -5.52
N ARG A 22 6.62 3.23 -5.43
CA ARG A 22 6.82 1.78 -5.47
C ARG A 22 7.43 1.29 -4.15
N CYS A 23 6.58 0.81 -3.24
CA CYS A 23 6.99 0.41 -1.89
C CYS A 23 7.91 1.44 -1.22
N GLU A 24 7.63 2.72 -1.41
CA GLU A 24 8.43 3.83 -0.89
C GLU A 24 8.18 3.96 0.62
N TYR A 25 9.23 3.82 1.42
CA TYR A 25 9.14 4.07 2.86
C TYR A 25 8.92 5.56 3.11
N VAL A 26 7.76 5.90 3.69
CA VAL A 26 7.37 7.27 3.99
C VAL A 26 7.95 7.72 5.33
N GLY A 27 7.93 6.83 6.32
CA GLY A 27 8.37 7.10 7.69
C GLY A 27 7.62 6.24 8.69
N ALA A 28 7.67 6.60 9.97
CA ALA A 28 7.02 5.87 11.04
C ALA A 28 6.30 6.79 12.04
N CYS A 29 5.24 6.28 12.67
CA CYS A 29 4.50 6.94 13.74
C CYS A 29 4.05 5.90 14.76
N ALA A 30 4.23 6.15 16.06
CA ALA A 30 3.86 5.22 17.14
C ALA A 30 4.40 3.77 16.97
N GLY A 31 5.58 3.63 16.34
CA GLY A 31 6.19 2.33 16.05
C GLY A 31 5.54 1.56 14.90
N ILE A 32 4.70 2.22 14.10
CA ILE A 32 4.09 1.72 12.86
C ILE A 32 4.83 2.34 11.67
N ALA A 33 5.26 1.51 10.72
CA ALA A 33 5.93 1.96 9.51
C ALA A 33 4.94 2.19 8.36
N PHE A 34 5.15 3.21 7.53
CA PHE A 34 4.26 3.57 6.43
C PHE A 34 4.94 3.41 5.07
N TYR A 35 4.27 2.73 4.14
CA TYR A 35 4.77 2.51 2.79
C TYR A 35 3.77 2.95 1.72
N ASN A 36 4.28 3.68 0.72
CA ASN A 36 3.54 4.16 -0.42
C ASN A 36 3.85 3.30 -1.66
N ASP A 37 2.91 2.45 -2.05
CA ASP A 37 2.90 1.68 -3.30
C ASP A 37 1.69 2.08 -4.17
N SER A 38 1.37 3.38 -4.25
CA SER A 38 0.25 3.88 -5.05
C SER A 38 0.33 3.49 -6.53
N LYS A 39 1.52 3.19 -7.06
CA LYS A 39 1.74 2.68 -8.42
C LYS A 39 1.27 1.23 -8.62
N GLY A 40 1.06 0.48 -7.52
CA GLY A 40 0.47 -0.86 -7.45
C GLY A 40 -1.00 -0.90 -7.89
N THR A 41 -1.25 -0.59 -9.16
CA THR A 41 -2.58 -0.40 -9.75
C THR A 41 -3.24 -1.70 -10.24
N ASN A 42 -2.70 -2.86 -9.84
CA ASN A 42 -3.24 -4.17 -10.18
C ASN A 42 -3.07 -5.16 -9.01
N VAL A 43 -3.87 -6.24 -9.02
CA VAL A 43 -3.91 -7.25 -7.95
C VAL A 43 -2.55 -7.90 -7.71
N GLY A 44 -1.81 -8.25 -8.77
CA GLY A 44 -0.50 -8.88 -8.64
C GLY A 44 0.54 -7.99 -7.95
N ALA A 45 0.49 -6.67 -8.17
CA ALA A 45 1.34 -5.72 -7.49
C ALA A 45 1.02 -5.64 -5.99
N ALA A 46 -0.27 -5.59 -5.63
CA ALA A 46 -0.69 -5.57 -4.23
C ALA A 46 -0.31 -6.86 -3.49
N VAL A 47 -0.47 -8.02 -4.13
CA VAL A 47 0.00 -9.31 -3.59
C VAL A 47 1.50 -9.30 -3.36
N ALA A 48 2.29 -8.84 -4.34
CA ALA A 48 3.75 -8.75 -4.20
C ALA A 48 4.18 -7.79 -3.09
N ALA A 49 3.47 -6.67 -2.92
CA ALA A 49 3.75 -5.70 -1.87
C ALA A 49 3.43 -6.28 -0.47
N LEU A 50 2.29 -6.95 -0.30
CA LEU A 50 1.94 -7.66 0.95
C LEU A 50 2.95 -8.75 1.31
N GLN A 51 3.46 -9.47 0.31
CA GLN A 51 4.46 -10.52 0.52
C GLN A 51 5.86 -9.95 0.82
N GLY A 52 6.22 -8.83 0.19
CA GLY A 52 7.55 -8.24 0.32
C GLY A 52 7.74 -7.33 1.53
N LEU A 53 6.66 -6.73 2.06
CA LEU A 53 6.71 -5.75 3.16
C LEU A 53 6.22 -6.33 4.49
N GLN A 54 6.53 -7.60 4.75
CA GLN A 54 6.23 -8.23 6.03
C GLN A 54 7.18 -7.71 7.11
N PRO A 55 6.67 -7.09 8.19
CA PRO A 55 7.51 -6.77 9.34
C PRO A 55 7.91 -8.05 10.08
N GLU A 56 9.07 -8.04 10.75
CA GLU A 56 9.58 -9.22 11.48
C GLU A 56 8.65 -9.68 12.62
N ASN A 57 7.99 -8.74 13.31
CA ASN A 57 7.15 -9.01 14.48
C ASN A 57 5.82 -8.23 14.41
N GLY A 58 5.15 -8.28 13.25
CA GLY A 58 3.88 -7.60 13.06
C GLY A 58 3.13 -8.09 11.83
N LYS A 59 2.14 -7.31 11.41
CA LYS A 59 1.32 -7.56 10.23
C LYS A 59 1.17 -6.29 9.40
N VAL A 60 0.51 -6.43 8.24
CA VAL A 60 0.23 -5.30 7.35
C VAL A 60 -1.22 -4.83 7.50
N VAL A 61 -1.45 -3.54 7.73
CA VAL A 61 -2.74 -2.90 7.49
C VAL A 61 -2.74 -2.35 6.07
N LEU A 62 -3.56 -2.95 5.20
CA LEU A 62 -3.60 -2.61 3.78
C LEU A 62 -4.64 -1.54 3.50
N ILE A 63 -4.26 -0.46 2.82
CA ILE A 63 -5.21 0.48 2.19
C ILE A 63 -5.33 0.09 0.72
N ALA A 64 -6.53 -0.38 0.32
CA ALA A 64 -6.80 -0.87 -1.02
C ALA A 64 -8.07 -0.27 -1.66
N GLY A 65 -8.16 -0.32 -2.99
CA GLY A 65 -9.34 0.06 -3.74
C GLY A 65 -9.16 1.20 -4.73
N GLY A 66 -10.26 1.53 -5.42
CA GLY A 66 -10.30 2.38 -6.61
C GLY A 66 -11.16 1.76 -7.71
N GLU A 67 -10.77 2.00 -8.97
CA GLU A 67 -11.41 1.40 -10.15
C GLU A 67 -10.62 0.16 -10.63
N GLY A 68 -11.17 -1.02 -10.35
CA GLY A 68 -10.60 -2.35 -10.65
C GLY A 68 -10.86 -2.83 -12.08
N LYS A 69 -11.76 -2.19 -12.83
CA LYS A 69 -12.04 -2.46 -14.26
C LYS A 69 -12.36 -3.93 -14.56
N GLY A 70 -13.06 -4.60 -13.63
CA GLY A 70 -13.43 -6.01 -13.76
C GLY A 70 -12.30 -7.01 -13.47
N ALA A 71 -11.26 -6.58 -12.74
CA ALA A 71 -10.21 -7.47 -12.27
C ALA A 71 -10.75 -8.56 -11.31
N ASP A 72 -10.10 -9.72 -11.34
CA ASP A 72 -10.32 -10.78 -10.37
C ASP A 72 -9.46 -10.54 -9.12
N PHE A 73 -10.12 -10.34 -7.98
CA PHE A 73 -9.48 -10.08 -6.69
C PHE A 73 -9.26 -11.33 -5.85
N ALA A 74 -9.66 -12.53 -6.32
CA ALA A 74 -9.44 -13.77 -5.57
C ALA A 74 -7.98 -14.00 -5.14
N PRO A 75 -6.94 -13.69 -5.96
CA PRO A 75 -5.54 -13.81 -5.53
C PRO A 75 -5.16 -12.91 -4.35
N LEU A 76 -5.88 -11.80 -4.14
CA LEU A 76 -5.66 -10.90 -3.01
C LEU A 76 -6.07 -11.56 -1.69
N ALA A 77 -7.09 -12.41 -1.70
CA ALA A 77 -7.67 -13.01 -0.50
C ALA A 77 -6.66 -13.86 0.29
N ASP A 78 -5.87 -14.68 -0.41
CA ASP A 78 -4.86 -15.54 0.22
C ASP A 78 -3.71 -14.73 0.81
N ALA A 79 -3.25 -13.70 0.10
CA ALA A 79 -2.20 -12.81 0.58
C ALA A 79 -2.67 -12.00 1.80
N VAL A 80 -3.90 -11.49 1.77
CA VAL A 80 -4.52 -10.78 2.90
C VAL A 80 -4.66 -11.71 4.10
N ARG A 81 -5.17 -12.92 3.93
CA ARG A 81 -5.31 -13.90 5.03
C ARG A 81 -3.98 -14.24 5.68
N ALA A 82 -2.91 -14.35 4.90
CA ALA A 82 -1.60 -14.73 5.39
C ALA A 82 -0.85 -13.58 6.09
N HIS A 83 -0.99 -12.33 5.60
CA HIS A 83 -0.08 -11.24 5.95
C HIS A 83 -0.76 -10.01 6.54
N ALA A 84 -2.06 -9.82 6.28
CA ALA A 84 -2.76 -8.63 6.74
C ALA A 84 -3.27 -8.78 8.17
N ARG A 85 -3.27 -7.65 8.90
CA ARG A 85 -4.04 -7.46 10.13
C ARG A 85 -5.47 -7.07 9.81
N ALA A 86 -5.63 -6.10 8.93
CA ALA A 86 -6.90 -5.55 8.50
C ALA A 86 -6.76 -4.94 7.10
N VAL A 87 -7.89 -4.67 6.45
CA VAL A 87 -7.94 -3.97 5.17
C VAL A 87 -8.86 -2.76 5.27
N VAL A 88 -8.36 -1.60 4.86
CA VAL A 88 -9.12 -0.37 4.69
C VAL A 88 -9.42 -0.20 3.21
N LEU A 89 -10.71 -0.22 2.84
CA LEU A 89 -11.16 -0.16 1.47
C LEU A 89 -11.68 1.23 1.11
N ILE A 90 -11.21 1.75 -0.03
CA ILE A 90 -11.63 3.04 -0.60
C ILE A 90 -12.09 2.88 -2.05
N GLY A 91 -12.87 3.84 -2.53
CA GLY A 91 -13.20 3.95 -3.96
C GLY A 91 -14.28 2.99 -4.44
N ARG A 92 -14.48 3.01 -5.77
CA ARG A 92 -15.64 2.44 -6.47
C ARG A 92 -15.80 0.93 -6.24
N ASP A 93 -14.73 0.16 -6.40
CA ASP A 93 -14.78 -1.30 -6.35
C ASP A 93 -14.49 -1.86 -4.94
N SER A 94 -14.54 -1.01 -3.90
CA SER A 94 -14.36 -1.42 -2.51
C SER A 94 -15.26 -2.58 -2.10
N ALA A 95 -16.55 -2.56 -2.45
CA ALA A 95 -17.47 -3.65 -2.12
C ALA A 95 -17.11 -4.97 -2.84
N VAL A 96 -16.61 -4.90 -4.07
CA VAL A 96 -16.18 -6.08 -4.85
C VAL A 96 -14.94 -6.71 -4.21
N ILE A 97 -13.98 -5.88 -3.79
CA ILE A 97 -12.79 -6.35 -3.08
C ILE A 97 -13.19 -6.98 -1.74
N ALA A 98 -14.09 -6.34 -0.98
CA ALA A 98 -14.56 -6.84 0.30
C ALA A 98 -15.18 -8.24 0.19
N ASP A 99 -15.99 -8.49 -0.84
CA ASP A 99 -16.58 -9.80 -1.10
C ASP A 99 -15.51 -10.84 -1.43
N ALA A 100 -14.53 -10.48 -2.26
CA ALA A 100 -13.43 -11.37 -2.64
C ALA A 100 -12.54 -11.77 -1.45
N ILE A 101 -12.32 -10.86 -0.49
CA ILE A 101 -11.50 -11.12 0.72
C ILE A 101 -12.34 -11.52 1.94
N SER A 102 -13.64 -11.79 1.75
CA SER A 102 -14.57 -12.03 2.85
C SER A 102 -14.08 -13.13 3.80
N GLY A 103 -14.15 -12.85 5.10
CA GLY A 103 -13.71 -13.75 6.16
C GLY A 103 -12.19 -13.94 6.28
N ALA A 104 -11.36 -13.16 5.56
CA ALA A 104 -9.91 -13.20 5.72
C ALA A 104 -9.42 -12.41 6.94
N VAL A 105 -9.85 -11.16 7.08
CA VAL A 105 -9.47 -10.21 8.15
C VAL A 105 -10.57 -9.17 8.35
N ASP A 106 -10.43 -8.31 9.35
CA ASP A 106 -11.31 -7.16 9.53
C ASP A 106 -11.21 -6.17 8.37
N VAL A 107 -12.36 -5.69 7.91
CA VAL A 107 -12.48 -4.77 6.76
C VAL A 107 -13.21 -3.50 7.19
N VAL A 108 -12.61 -2.34 6.90
CA VAL A 108 -13.21 -1.02 7.15
C VAL A 108 -13.35 -0.25 5.84
N PHE A 109 -14.49 0.38 5.62
CA PHE A 109 -14.70 1.24 4.45
C PHE A 109 -14.40 2.70 4.80
N ALA A 110 -13.58 3.35 3.98
CA ALA A 110 -13.23 4.76 4.10
C ALA A 110 -13.66 5.52 2.85
N VAL A 111 -14.09 6.78 3.04
CA VAL A 111 -14.64 7.62 1.96
C VAL A 111 -13.62 8.59 1.37
N SER A 112 -12.44 8.68 1.96
CA SER A 112 -11.35 9.58 1.59
C SER A 112 -10.00 9.01 2.00
N MET A 113 -8.90 9.51 1.43
CA MET A 113 -7.55 9.11 1.86
C MET A 113 -7.30 9.49 3.33
N ALA A 114 -7.82 10.63 3.81
CA ALA A 114 -7.69 11.04 5.21
C ALA A 114 -8.33 10.02 6.16
N SER A 115 -9.61 9.71 5.95
CA SER A 115 -10.31 8.68 6.74
C SER A 115 -9.67 7.30 6.61
N ALA A 116 -8.99 7.01 5.50
CA ALA A 116 -8.31 5.74 5.31
C ALA A 116 -7.01 5.65 6.12
N VAL A 117 -6.24 6.74 6.18
CA VAL A 117 -5.04 6.84 7.03
C VAL A 117 -5.43 6.77 8.50
N ASP A 118 -6.48 7.48 8.91
CA ASP A 118 -6.96 7.46 10.30
C ASP A 118 -7.40 6.05 10.71
N ALA A 119 -8.25 5.40 9.91
CA ALA A 119 -8.69 4.03 10.16
C ALA A 119 -7.52 3.03 10.17
N ALA A 120 -6.55 3.21 9.26
CA ALA A 120 -5.38 2.33 9.22
C ALA A 120 -4.51 2.49 10.47
N LEU A 121 -4.38 3.69 11.00
CA LEU A 121 -3.66 3.97 12.24
C LEU A 121 -4.37 3.37 13.46
N GLU A 122 -5.70 3.43 13.51
CA GLU A 122 -6.51 2.83 14.59
C GLU A 122 -6.44 1.29 14.60
N LEU A 123 -6.33 0.67 13.42
CA LEU A 123 -6.25 -0.79 13.26
C LEU A 123 -4.83 -1.35 13.45
N ALA A 124 -3.80 -0.51 13.30
CA ALA A 124 -2.41 -0.91 13.39
C ALA A 124 -1.91 -0.97 14.84
N GLU A 125 -1.05 -1.94 15.12
CA GLU A 125 -0.33 -2.07 16.38
C GLU A 125 1.15 -1.73 16.21
N THR A 126 1.83 -1.40 17.31
CA THR A 126 3.29 -1.20 17.29
C THR A 126 4.00 -2.43 16.70
N GLY A 127 4.86 -2.21 15.71
CA GLY A 127 5.54 -3.25 14.94
C GLY A 127 4.85 -3.59 13.61
N ASP A 128 3.63 -3.12 13.38
CA ASP A 128 2.93 -3.28 12.11
C ASP A 128 3.42 -2.29 11.04
N VAL A 129 2.96 -2.58 9.82
CA VAL A 129 3.14 -1.73 8.64
C VAL A 129 1.78 -1.27 8.11
N VAL A 130 1.61 0.01 7.83
CA VAL A 130 0.53 0.53 7.00
C VAL A 130 1.01 0.64 5.56
N LEU A 131 0.34 -0.05 4.64
CA LEU A 131 0.69 -0.13 3.22
C LEU A 131 -0.43 0.44 2.37
N LEU A 132 -0.15 1.50 1.60
CA LEU A 132 -0.98 1.89 0.47
C LEU A 132 -0.58 1.05 -0.74
N SER A 133 -1.31 -0.03 -1.04
CA SER A 133 -1.18 -0.79 -2.29
C SER A 133 -2.57 -1.10 -2.88
N PRO A 134 -3.04 -0.26 -3.81
CA PRO A 134 -4.47 -0.12 -4.09
C PRO A 134 -5.10 -1.26 -4.91
N ALA A 135 -4.31 -2.09 -5.59
CA ALA A 135 -4.75 -3.10 -6.55
C ALA A 135 -5.61 -2.59 -7.73
N CYS A 136 -5.93 -1.30 -7.76
CA CYS A 136 -6.86 -0.65 -8.67
C CYS A 136 -6.30 0.67 -9.20
N ALA A 137 -6.86 1.12 -10.34
CA ALA A 137 -6.63 2.47 -10.85
C ALA A 137 -7.24 3.53 -9.91
N SER A 138 -6.74 4.77 -9.96
CA SER A 138 -7.09 5.83 -9.00
C SER A 138 -8.13 6.85 -9.48
N PHE A 139 -8.55 6.77 -10.74
CA PHE A 139 -9.32 7.82 -11.44
C PHE A 139 -10.73 8.08 -10.91
N ASP A 140 -11.22 7.24 -10.01
CA ASP A 140 -12.52 7.39 -9.36
C ASP A 140 -12.49 8.40 -8.21
N MET A 141 -11.35 8.53 -7.51
CA MET A 141 -11.18 9.41 -6.34
C MET A 141 -10.07 10.45 -6.50
N PHE A 142 -9.13 10.23 -7.43
CA PHE A 142 -7.90 11.01 -7.56
C PHE A 142 -7.64 11.38 -9.02
N ARG A 143 -6.77 12.36 -9.26
CA ARG A 143 -6.38 12.76 -10.62
C ARG A 143 -5.62 11.65 -11.35
N ASP A 144 -4.69 11.02 -10.65
CA ASP A 144 -3.78 9.98 -11.12
C ASP A 144 -3.20 9.22 -9.92
N PHE A 145 -2.27 8.27 -10.13
CA PHE A 145 -1.69 7.51 -9.02
C PHE A 145 -0.68 8.34 -8.20
N GLU A 146 -0.10 9.39 -8.80
CA GLU A 146 0.85 10.28 -8.13
C GLU A 146 0.10 11.13 -7.11
N ASP A 147 -1.02 11.75 -7.50
CA ASP A 147 -1.93 12.48 -6.61
C ASP A 147 -2.41 11.62 -5.43
N ARG A 148 -2.82 10.37 -5.68
CA ARG A 148 -3.18 9.42 -4.62
C ARG A 148 -2.01 9.18 -3.65
N GLY A 149 -0.81 8.97 -4.19
CA GLY A 149 0.39 8.72 -3.41
C GLY A 149 0.85 9.95 -2.62
N GLU A 150 0.83 11.13 -3.22
CA GLU A 150 1.17 12.42 -2.60
C GLU A 150 0.21 12.76 -1.47
N GLN A 151 -1.09 12.53 -1.65
CA GLN A 151 -2.07 12.74 -0.59
C GLN A 151 -1.82 11.81 0.60
N PHE A 152 -1.55 10.52 0.36
CA PHE A 152 -1.19 9.58 1.42
C PHE A 152 0.06 10.03 2.16
N THR A 153 1.16 10.30 1.45
CA THR A 153 2.42 10.75 2.05
C THR A 153 2.21 12.03 2.87
N ARG A 154 1.48 13.02 2.34
CA ARG A 154 1.20 14.28 3.04
C ARG A 154 0.40 14.07 4.32
N LEU A 155 -0.59 13.18 4.31
CA LEU A 155 -1.42 12.89 5.48
C LEU A 155 -0.62 12.15 6.55
N VAL A 156 0.16 11.15 6.15
CA VAL A 156 1.05 10.41 7.04
C VAL A 156 2.11 11.32 7.67
N SER A 157 2.74 12.20 6.89
CA SER A 157 3.72 13.15 7.41
C SER A 157 3.15 14.20 8.37
N ALA A 158 1.82 14.38 8.38
CA ALA A 158 1.13 15.31 9.26
C ALA A 158 0.67 14.68 10.59
N LEU A 159 0.88 13.37 10.79
CA LEU A 159 0.53 12.68 12.02
C LEU A 159 1.39 13.18 13.19
N GLU A 160 0.77 13.31 14.37
CA GLU A 160 1.49 13.67 15.58
C GLU A 160 2.47 12.56 15.97
N GLY A 161 3.74 12.90 16.21
CA GLY A 161 4.79 11.92 16.51
C GLY A 161 5.38 11.21 15.29
N PHE A 162 5.07 11.68 14.08
CA PHE A 162 5.68 11.18 12.85
C PHE A 162 7.20 11.42 12.82
N THR A 163 7.93 10.39 12.41
CA THR A 163 9.37 10.39 12.16
C THR A 163 9.61 10.11 10.69
N ASN A 164 10.32 11.02 10.01
CA ASN A 164 10.59 10.91 8.59
C ASN A 164 11.56 9.76 8.25
N ALA A 165 11.49 9.26 7.01
CA ALA A 165 12.43 8.31 6.42
C ALA A 165 13.87 8.82 6.36
#